data_AF-A0A928CXL6-F1
#
_entry.id   AF-A0A928CXL6-F1
#
_cell.length_a   1.000
_cell.length_b   1.000
_cell.length_c   1.000
_cell.angle_alpha   90.00
_cell.angle_beta   90.00
_cell.angle_gamma   90.00
#
_symmetry.space_group_name_H-M   'P 1'
#
loop_
_entity.id
_entity.type
_entity.pdbx_description
1 polymer ?
#
loop_
_entity_poly.entity_id
_entity_poly.type
_entity_poly.pdbx_seq_one_letter_code
_entity_poly.pdbx_strand_id
1 'polypeptide(L)'
;MDKTEKSKKKQAGIFLIAGFLLFGVWNLFWFSPVYPLWQKLDGRLPENIYFPVEEFLALNGHHNSIYALSGSLIIAIGTIAWAWKLNGKLQKWYEYLLLFILFFVAAMISMPCLCRSREHARRLRCSTMLRQTYVALEFYARENGNTFPDTTDIPDTAQIGKIAHPVNYYGKGKSFTDKPFIILEDACRVHAGDMRHRIWSDGTREQFYPWRKTGDNK
;
A
#
# COMPACT_ATOMS: atom_id res chain seq x y z
N MET A 1 -12.31 46.63 26.40
CA MET A 1 -11.87 45.23 26.22
C MET A 1 -10.77 44.99 27.25
N ASP A 2 -10.97 44.05 28.16
CA ASP A 2 -10.04 43.81 29.27
C ASP A 2 -8.69 43.27 28.76
N LYS A 3 -7.57 43.60 29.41
CA LYS A 3 -6.23 43.12 29.01
C LYS A 3 -6.20 41.59 28.93
N THR A 4 -6.93 40.94 29.82
CA THR A 4 -7.12 39.48 29.89
C THR A 4 -7.78 38.92 28.63
N GLU A 5 -8.80 39.62 28.10
CA GLU A 5 -9.52 39.22 26.89
C GLU A 5 -8.65 39.38 25.63
N LYS A 6 -7.85 40.46 25.56
CA LYS A 6 -6.90 40.69 24.45
C LYS A 6 -5.81 39.61 24.42
N SER A 7 -5.34 39.17 25.58
CA SER A 7 -4.36 38.08 25.71
C SER A 7 -4.90 36.74 25.20
N LYS A 8 -6.12 36.36 25.61
CA LYS A 8 -6.79 35.12 25.16
C LYS A 8 -6.98 35.08 23.64
N LYS A 9 -7.41 36.19 23.03
CA LYS A 9 -7.57 36.31 21.57
C LYS A 9 -6.25 36.15 20.82
N LYS A 10 -5.15 36.74 21.33
CA LYS A 10 -3.81 36.58 20.75
C LYS A 10 -3.34 35.12 20.83
N GLN A 11 -3.56 34.45 21.97
CA GLN A 11 -3.23 33.03 22.13
C GLN A 11 -4.02 32.15 21.15
N ALA A 12 -5.33 32.38 21.01
CA ALA A 12 -6.17 31.65 20.07
C ALA A 12 -5.67 31.76 18.62
N GLY A 13 -5.28 32.96 18.18
CA GLY A 13 -4.69 33.17 16.85
C GLY A 13 -3.38 32.40 16.65
N ILE A 14 -2.49 32.38 17.64
CA ILE A 14 -1.23 31.62 17.58
C ILE A 14 -1.51 30.11 17.46
N PHE A 15 -2.48 29.59 18.21
CA PHE A 15 -2.84 28.18 18.14
C PHE A 15 -3.45 27.79 16.79
N LEU A 16 -4.30 28.63 16.19
CA LEU A 16 -4.84 28.40 14.85
C LEU A 16 -3.71 28.32 13.81
N ILE A 17 -2.73 29.22 13.88
CA ILE A 17 -1.57 29.20 12.98
C ILE A 17 -0.73 27.93 13.20
N ALA A 18 -0.46 27.57 14.45
CA ALA A 18 0.29 26.36 14.78
C ALA A 18 -0.43 25.09 14.29
N GLY A 19 -1.75 25.02 14.48
CA GLY A 19 -2.58 23.91 13.98
C GLY A 19 -2.59 23.83 12.44
N PHE A 20 -2.64 24.98 11.76
CA PHE A 20 -2.53 25.04 10.29
C PHE A 20 -1.15 24.56 9.80
N LEU A 21 -0.07 24.97 10.47
CA LEU A 21 1.28 24.50 10.15
C LEU A 21 1.44 23.00 10.40
N LEU A 22 0.94 22.50 11.53
CA LEU A 22 0.95 21.08 11.87
C LEU A 22 0.16 20.27 10.84
N PHE A 23 -1.01 20.77 10.43
CA PHE A 23 -1.80 20.19 9.35
C PHE A 23 -1.00 20.16 8.05
N GLY A 24 -0.32 21.25 7.69
CA GLY A 24 0.55 21.32 6.51
C GLY A 24 1.69 20.30 6.56
N VAL A 25 2.39 20.17 7.68
CA VAL A 25 3.48 19.19 7.87
C VAL A 25 2.95 17.75 7.81
N TRP A 26 1.82 17.47 8.47
CA TRP A 26 1.17 16.17 8.42
C TRP A 26 0.82 15.78 6.98
N ASN A 27 0.20 16.71 6.26
CA ASN A 27 -0.13 16.52 4.87
C ASN A 27 1.13 16.34 4.03
N LEU A 28 2.16 17.17 4.20
CA LEU A 28 3.44 17.03 3.50
C LEU A 28 4.06 15.65 3.73
N PHE A 29 3.94 15.04 4.91
CA PHE A 29 4.40 13.68 5.12
C PHE A 29 3.70 12.67 4.20
N TRP A 30 2.39 12.83 3.96
CA TRP A 30 1.60 11.96 3.08
C TRP A 30 1.63 12.39 1.59
N PHE A 31 1.99 13.63 1.28
CA PHE A 31 2.15 14.18 -0.08
C PHE A 31 3.59 14.08 -0.62
N SER A 32 4.56 14.00 0.27
CA SER A 32 5.99 13.96 -0.07
C SER A 32 6.34 12.64 -0.76
N PRO A 33 7.44 12.60 -1.54
CA PRO A 33 8.02 11.37 -2.06
C PRO A 33 8.60 10.46 -0.96
N VAL A 34 7.90 10.28 0.17
CA VAL A 34 8.31 9.37 1.26
C VAL A 34 8.48 7.97 0.72
N TYR A 35 7.58 7.49 -0.15
CA TYR A 35 7.73 6.18 -0.76
C TYR A 35 8.99 6.08 -1.66
N PRO A 36 9.24 6.97 -2.65
CA PRO A 36 10.51 6.99 -3.38
C PRO A 36 11.76 7.18 -2.52
N LEU A 37 11.68 7.93 -1.42
CA LEU A 37 12.79 8.09 -0.47
C LEU A 37 13.03 6.81 0.32
N TRP A 38 11.96 6.13 0.74
CA TRP A 38 12.02 4.83 1.40
C TRP A 38 12.68 3.80 0.50
N GLN A 39 12.35 3.78 -0.80
CA GLN A 39 12.98 2.89 -1.78
C GLN A 39 14.51 3.06 -1.87
N LYS A 40 15.06 4.24 -1.55
CA LYS A 40 16.53 4.46 -1.51
C LYS A 40 17.20 3.81 -0.28
N LEU A 41 16.42 3.35 0.68
CA LEU A 41 16.90 2.63 1.87
C LEU A 41 16.92 1.11 1.65
N ASP A 42 16.52 0.63 0.47
CA ASP A 42 16.62 -0.79 0.10
C ASP A 42 18.08 -1.28 0.28
N GLY A 43 18.23 -2.43 0.95
CA GLY A 43 19.53 -2.98 1.35
C GLY A 43 20.27 -2.26 2.49
N ARG A 44 19.79 -1.11 2.99
CA ARG A 44 20.39 -0.42 4.15
C ARG A 44 19.74 -0.80 5.49
N LEU A 45 18.50 -1.27 5.44
CA LEU A 45 17.73 -1.68 6.60
C LEU A 45 17.50 -3.20 6.58
N PRO A 46 17.36 -3.85 7.73
CA PRO A 46 16.92 -5.24 7.80
C PRO A 46 15.58 -5.46 7.08
N GLU A 47 15.48 -6.56 6.32
CA GLU A 47 14.30 -6.88 5.49
C GLU A 47 12.99 -6.92 6.28
N ASN A 48 13.04 -7.46 7.51
CA ASN A 48 11.90 -7.54 8.42
C ASN A 48 11.41 -6.18 8.95
N ILE A 49 12.15 -5.09 8.72
CA ILE A 49 11.73 -3.72 9.00
C ILE A 49 11.39 -3.00 7.70
N TYR A 50 12.24 -3.17 6.68
CA TYR A 50 12.11 -2.49 5.41
C TYR A 50 10.79 -2.82 4.68
N PHE A 51 10.50 -4.11 4.49
CA PHE A 51 9.36 -4.55 3.69
C PHE A 51 7.99 -4.27 4.32
N PRO A 52 7.77 -4.47 5.64
CA PRO A 52 6.49 -4.09 6.25
C PRO A 52 6.19 -2.59 6.09
N VAL A 53 7.20 -1.75 6.28
CA VAL A 53 7.03 -0.30 6.13
C VAL A 53 6.83 0.08 4.68
N GLU A 54 7.56 -0.54 3.75
CA GLU A 54 7.35 -0.34 2.32
C GLU A 54 5.93 -0.73 1.90
N GLU A 55 5.41 -1.88 2.36
CA GLU A 55 4.03 -2.29 2.10
C GLU A 55 3.04 -1.28 2.68
N PHE A 56 3.26 -0.85 3.92
CA PHE A 56 2.45 0.17 4.55
C PHE A 56 2.44 1.46 3.73
N LEU A 57 3.61 1.94 3.29
CA LEU A 57 3.74 3.15 2.48
C LEU A 57 3.17 2.98 1.07
N ALA A 58 3.30 1.82 0.43
CA ALA A 58 2.70 1.58 -0.87
C ALA A 58 1.16 1.53 -0.80
N LEU A 59 0.62 0.96 0.28
CA LEU A 59 -0.82 0.84 0.49
C LEU A 59 -1.45 2.12 1.02
N ASN A 60 -0.70 2.96 1.76
CA ASN A 60 -1.22 4.10 2.51
C ASN A 60 -0.53 5.45 2.23
N GLY A 61 0.60 5.47 1.53
CA GLY A 61 1.43 6.66 1.25
C GLY A 61 0.83 7.63 0.23
N HIS A 62 -0.50 7.70 0.19
CA HIS A 62 -1.25 8.62 -0.64
C HIS A 62 -2.15 9.48 0.25
N HIS A 63 -2.43 10.68 -0.26
CA HIS A 63 -3.22 11.75 0.36
C HIS A 63 -4.54 11.29 1.01
N ASN A 64 -5.13 10.20 0.54
CA ASN A 64 -6.47 9.78 0.93
C ASN A 64 -6.49 8.45 1.69
N SER A 65 -5.37 8.08 2.34
CA SER A 65 -5.39 6.95 3.27
C SER A 65 -6.17 7.34 4.53
N ILE A 66 -6.82 6.34 5.15
CA ILE A 66 -7.54 6.57 6.41
C ILE A 66 -6.64 7.13 7.51
N TYR A 67 -5.33 6.83 7.45
CA TYR A 67 -4.33 7.36 8.36
C TYR A 67 -4.08 8.85 8.10
N ALA A 68 -3.82 9.24 6.85
CA ALA A 68 -3.68 10.65 6.48
C ALA A 68 -4.92 11.45 6.88
N LEU A 69 -6.11 10.88 6.68
CA LEU A 69 -7.38 11.51 6.99
C LEU A 69 -7.68 11.63 8.46
N SER A 70 -7.51 10.54 9.22
CA SER A 70 -7.73 10.56 10.67
C SER A 70 -6.80 11.57 11.34
N GLY A 71 -5.52 11.62 10.96
CA GLY A 71 -4.58 12.63 11.49
C GLY A 71 -4.99 14.05 11.13
N SER A 72 -5.35 14.30 9.86
CA SER A 72 -5.84 15.60 9.39
C SER A 72 -7.11 16.05 10.15
N LEU A 73 -8.05 15.14 10.37
CA LEU A 73 -9.30 15.40 11.08
C LEU A 73 -9.06 15.65 12.57
N ILE A 74 -8.18 14.87 13.22
CA ILE A 74 -7.80 15.07 14.63
C ILE A 74 -7.14 16.44 14.80
N ILE A 75 -6.22 16.82 13.93
CA ILE A 75 -5.56 18.13 13.97
C ILE A 75 -6.60 19.24 13.77
N ALA A 76 -7.48 19.12 12.78
CA ALA A 76 -8.52 20.10 12.51
C ALA A 76 -9.47 20.26 13.70
N ILE A 77 -10.10 19.19 14.17
CA ILE A 77 -11.04 19.20 15.30
C ILE A 77 -10.35 19.71 16.57
N GLY A 78 -9.14 19.25 16.86
CA GLY A 78 -8.38 19.68 18.03
C GLY A 78 -8.09 21.18 18.01
N THR A 79 -7.68 21.70 16.84
CA THR A 79 -7.40 23.12 16.64
C THR A 79 -8.66 23.98 16.81
N ILE A 80 -9.79 23.52 16.28
CA ILE A 80 -11.09 24.21 16.37
C ILE A 80 -11.63 24.18 17.80
N ALA A 81 -11.64 23.01 18.45
CA ALA A 81 -12.12 22.85 19.81
C ALA A 81 -11.31 23.71 20.79
N TRP A 82 -9.99 23.78 20.60
CA TRP A 82 -9.13 24.60 21.41
C TRP A 82 -9.35 26.10 21.18
N ALA A 83 -9.47 26.53 19.92
CA ALA A 83 -9.79 27.92 19.58
C ALA A 83 -11.15 28.34 20.17
N TRP A 84 -12.15 27.45 20.12
CA TRP A 84 -13.46 27.69 20.72
C TRP A 84 -13.38 27.83 22.25
N LYS A 85 -12.64 26.93 22.92
CA LYS A 85 -12.41 26.98 24.37
C LYS A 85 -11.75 28.30 24.82
N LEU A 86 -10.83 28.84 24.02
CA LEU A 86 -10.12 30.09 24.34
C LEU A 86 -10.98 31.36 24.12
N ASN A 87 -11.79 31.39 23.06
CA ASN A 87 -12.57 32.58 22.71
C ASN A 87 -13.99 32.61 23.31
N GLY A 88 -14.57 31.47 23.70
CA GLY A 88 -15.92 31.37 24.28
C GLY A 88 -17.07 31.70 23.30
N LYS A 89 -16.79 32.36 22.17
CA LYS A 89 -17.68 32.61 21.02
C LYS A 89 -16.86 32.64 19.73
N LEU A 90 -17.36 31.99 18.66
CA LEU A 90 -16.86 32.18 17.29
C LEU A 90 -17.32 33.55 16.81
N GLN A 91 -16.40 34.50 16.63
CA GLN A 91 -16.75 35.92 16.73
C GLN A 91 -16.68 36.73 15.44
N LYS A 92 -16.21 36.21 14.28
CA LYS A 92 -16.29 36.95 13.00
C LYS A 92 -16.49 36.03 11.78
N TRP A 93 -17.17 36.53 10.75
CA TRP A 93 -17.52 35.76 9.53
C TRP A 93 -16.30 35.12 8.82
N TYR A 94 -15.13 35.77 8.86
CA TYR A 94 -13.92 35.24 8.26
C TYR A 94 -13.36 34.00 8.99
N GLU A 95 -13.67 33.83 10.28
CA GLU A 95 -13.29 32.62 11.03
C GLU A 95 -14.08 31.42 10.51
N TYR A 96 -15.35 31.61 10.17
CA TYR A 96 -16.18 30.60 9.51
C TYR A 96 -15.74 30.34 8.07
N LEU A 97 -15.32 31.38 7.34
CA LEU A 97 -14.75 31.20 6.00
C LEU A 97 -13.45 30.37 6.06
N LEU A 98 -12.57 30.64 7.02
CA LEU A 98 -11.35 29.86 7.22
C LEU A 98 -11.67 28.40 7.55
N LEU A 99 -12.62 28.16 8.46
CA LEU A 99 -13.12 26.82 8.78
C LEU A 99 -13.68 26.09 7.55
N PHE A 100 -14.45 26.80 6.73
CA PHE A 100 -15.05 26.29 5.50
C PHE A 100 -13.98 25.90 4.47
N ILE A 101 -12.98 26.75 4.26
CA ILE A 101 -11.83 26.43 3.39
C ILE A 101 -11.08 25.21 3.93
N LEU A 102 -10.82 25.17 5.24
CA LEU A 102 -10.14 24.04 5.87
C LEU A 102 -10.94 22.73 5.70
N PHE A 103 -12.26 22.81 5.83
CA PHE A 103 -13.16 21.68 5.57
C PHE A 103 -13.11 21.22 4.12
N PHE A 104 -13.18 22.13 3.14
CA PHE A 104 -13.10 21.77 1.72
C PHE A 104 -11.75 21.19 1.34
N VAL A 105 -10.65 21.74 1.86
CA VAL A 105 -9.31 21.19 1.70
C VAL A 105 -9.26 19.78 2.31
N ALA A 106 -9.74 19.61 3.54
CA ALA A 106 -9.81 18.28 4.16
C ALA A 106 -10.69 17.31 3.34
N ALA A 107 -11.82 17.74 2.82
CA ALA A 107 -12.75 16.93 2.02
C ALA A 107 -12.16 16.53 0.66
N MET A 108 -11.45 17.43 -0.02
CA MET A 108 -10.73 17.10 -1.26
C MET A 108 -9.62 16.06 -1.01
N ILE A 109 -8.95 16.17 0.14
CA ILE A 109 -7.98 15.18 0.62
C ILE A 109 -8.68 13.88 1.09
N SER A 110 -10.00 13.89 1.30
CA SER A 110 -10.76 12.74 1.81
C SER A 110 -11.31 11.79 0.76
N MET A 111 -11.12 12.06 -0.54
CA MET A 111 -11.63 11.16 -1.58
C MET A 111 -10.86 9.83 -1.58
N PRO A 112 -11.44 8.68 -1.20
CA PRO A 112 -10.67 7.45 -0.95
C PRO A 112 -9.74 7.10 -2.11
N CYS A 113 -8.43 6.94 -1.83
CA CYS A 113 -7.53 6.53 -2.91
C CYS A 113 -7.86 5.08 -3.28
N LEU A 114 -8.06 4.84 -4.58
CA LEU A 114 -8.12 3.51 -5.16
C LEU A 114 -6.78 2.77 -5.13
N CYS A 115 -5.75 3.28 -4.44
CA CYS A 115 -4.40 2.73 -4.41
C CYS A 115 -4.39 1.30 -3.82
N ARG A 116 -4.98 1.13 -2.63
CA ARG A 116 -5.16 -0.20 -2.02
C ARG A 116 -5.98 -1.11 -2.91
N SER A 117 -7.05 -0.60 -3.52
CA SER A 117 -7.89 -1.37 -4.44
C SER A 117 -7.16 -1.75 -5.73
N ARG A 118 -6.30 -0.86 -6.26
CA ARG A 118 -5.46 -1.09 -7.44
C ARG A 118 -4.38 -2.12 -7.14
N GLU A 119 -3.73 -2.02 -5.99
CA GLU A 119 -2.76 -3.02 -5.55
C GLU A 119 -3.44 -4.36 -5.31
N HIS A 120 -4.60 -4.39 -4.66
CA HIS A 120 -5.39 -5.60 -4.47
C HIS A 120 -5.79 -6.22 -5.83
N ALA A 121 -6.29 -5.41 -6.77
CA ALA A 121 -6.61 -5.86 -8.12
C ALA A 121 -5.37 -6.34 -8.88
N ARG A 122 -4.21 -5.70 -8.71
CA ARG A 122 -2.93 -6.15 -9.27
C ARG A 122 -2.55 -7.52 -8.71
N ARG A 123 -2.58 -7.69 -7.39
CA ARG A 123 -2.32 -8.98 -6.72
C ARG A 123 -3.26 -10.08 -7.22
N LEU A 124 -4.57 -9.79 -7.31
CA LEU A 124 -5.57 -10.72 -7.82
C LEU A 124 -5.31 -11.10 -9.29
N ARG A 125 -4.96 -10.13 -10.13
CA ARG A 125 -4.60 -10.36 -11.52
C ARG A 125 -3.37 -11.25 -11.64
N CYS A 126 -2.32 -10.99 -10.85
CA CYS A 126 -1.11 -11.80 -10.84
C CYS A 126 -1.41 -13.24 -10.41
N SER A 127 -2.14 -13.44 -9.31
CA SER A 127 -2.57 -14.77 -8.84
C SER A 127 -3.39 -15.53 -9.89
N THR A 128 -4.31 -14.84 -10.58
CA THR A 128 -5.15 -15.42 -11.63
C THR A 128 -4.31 -15.84 -12.84
N MET A 129 -3.36 -14.99 -13.24
CA MET A 129 -2.47 -15.25 -14.37
C MET A 129 -1.52 -16.42 -14.08
N LEU A 130 -0.99 -16.53 -12.86
CA LEU A 130 -0.20 -17.71 -12.44
C LEU A 130 -1.03 -18.99 -12.54
N ARG A 131 -2.30 -18.94 -12.13
CA ARG A 131 -3.21 -20.09 -12.24
C ARG A 131 -3.48 -20.47 -13.69
N GLN A 132 -3.72 -19.50 -14.57
CA GLN A 132 -3.91 -19.74 -16.01
C GLN A 132 -2.67 -20.37 -16.63
N THR A 133 -1.49 -19.84 -16.30
CA THR A 133 -0.20 -20.37 -16.76
C THR A 133 0.00 -21.82 -16.29
N TYR A 134 -0.28 -22.11 -15.02
CA TYR A 134 -0.23 -23.47 -14.49
C TYR A 134 -1.14 -24.42 -15.24
N VAL A 135 -2.39 -24.02 -15.53
CA VAL A 135 -3.35 -24.89 -16.24
C VAL A 135 -2.82 -25.25 -17.63
N ALA A 136 -2.20 -24.30 -18.32
CA ALA A 136 -1.57 -24.57 -19.61
C ALA A 136 -0.35 -25.51 -19.50
N LEU A 137 0.49 -25.33 -18.46
CA LEU A 137 1.59 -26.26 -18.18
C LEU A 137 1.09 -27.66 -17.82
N GLU A 138 -0.05 -27.75 -17.15
CA GLU A 138 -0.73 -29.01 -16.83
C GLU A 138 -1.18 -29.74 -18.09
N PHE A 139 -1.84 -29.04 -19.02
CA PHE A 139 -2.19 -29.61 -20.31
C PHE A 139 -0.97 -30.07 -21.09
N TYR A 140 0.06 -29.24 -21.18
CA TYR A 140 1.31 -29.60 -21.87
C TYR A 140 1.90 -30.89 -21.31
N ALA A 141 2.06 -30.99 -19.98
CA ALA A 141 2.71 -32.16 -19.42
C ALA A 141 1.89 -33.42 -19.61
N ARG A 142 0.55 -33.35 -19.53
CA ARG A 142 -0.33 -34.49 -19.81
C ARG A 142 -0.13 -35.03 -21.24
N GLU A 143 0.12 -34.14 -22.20
CA GLU A 143 0.43 -34.52 -23.59
C GLU A 143 1.88 -35.00 -23.78
N ASN A 144 2.80 -34.61 -22.90
CA ASN A 144 4.24 -34.88 -22.98
C ASN A 144 4.72 -35.81 -21.87
N GLY A 145 4.00 -36.91 -21.63
CA GLY A 145 4.44 -37.97 -20.71
C GLY A 145 4.53 -37.54 -19.24
N ASN A 146 3.60 -36.69 -18.79
CA ASN A 146 3.55 -36.08 -17.46
C ASN A 146 4.82 -35.28 -17.08
N THR A 147 5.58 -34.83 -18.08
CA THR A 147 6.82 -34.08 -17.86
C THR A 147 6.63 -32.63 -18.29
N PHE A 148 7.08 -31.73 -17.44
CA PHE A 148 7.02 -30.31 -17.70
C PHE A 148 8.08 -29.85 -18.72
N PRO A 149 7.86 -28.71 -19.42
CA PRO A 149 8.83 -28.18 -20.38
C PRO A 149 10.24 -28.04 -19.81
N ASP A 150 11.26 -28.46 -20.56
CA ASP A 150 12.67 -28.35 -20.14
C ASP A 150 13.28 -26.95 -20.41
N THR A 151 12.48 -26.05 -20.97
CA THR A 151 12.85 -24.66 -21.21
C THR A 151 12.52 -23.80 -19.99
N THR A 152 13.39 -22.83 -19.69
CA THR A 152 13.06 -21.76 -18.74
C THR A 152 11.95 -20.86 -19.29
N ASP A 153 11.79 -20.85 -20.60
CA ASP A 153 10.72 -20.14 -21.29
C ASP A 153 9.42 -20.94 -21.18
N ILE A 154 8.41 -20.30 -20.61
CA ILE A 154 7.06 -20.82 -20.54
C ILE A 154 6.54 -20.92 -21.98
N PRO A 155 6.10 -22.11 -22.45
CA PRO A 155 5.68 -22.31 -23.83
C PRO A 155 4.66 -21.27 -24.29
N ASP A 156 4.68 -20.89 -25.57
CA ASP A 156 3.71 -19.92 -26.13
C ASP A 156 2.25 -20.35 -25.92
N THR A 157 1.98 -21.67 -25.82
CA THR A 157 0.66 -22.22 -25.47
C THR A 157 0.22 -21.91 -24.03
N ALA A 158 1.18 -21.65 -23.14
CA ALA A 158 0.96 -21.14 -21.78
C ALA A 158 0.99 -19.61 -21.69
N GLN A 159 1.31 -18.90 -22.77
CA GLN A 159 1.19 -17.44 -22.87
C GLN A 159 -0.23 -16.98 -23.23
N ILE A 160 -1.26 -17.60 -22.63
CA ILE A 160 -2.62 -17.06 -22.66
C ILE A 160 -2.60 -15.77 -21.83
N GLY A 161 -2.28 -14.66 -22.51
CA GLY A 161 -1.93 -13.39 -21.89
C GLY A 161 -0.43 -13.33 -21.59
N LYS A 162 0.30 -12.42 -22.26
CA LYS A 162 1.68 -12.10 -21.89
C LYS A 162 1.74 -11.90 -20.38
N ILE A 163 2.58 -12.70 -19.73
CA ILE A 163 2.86 -12.59 -18.31
C ILE A 163 3.32 -11.16 -18.05
N ALA A 164 2.48 -10.36 -17.41
CA ALA A 164 2.68 -8.90 -17.32
C ALA A 164 3.80 -8.51 -16.35
N HIS A 165 4.34 -9.48 -15.61
CA HIS A 165 5.36 -9.30 -14.59
C HIS A 165 6.27 -10.53 -14.51
N PRO A 166 7.55 -10.39 -14.13
CA PRO A 166 8.48 -11.52 -14.10
C PRO A 166 8.03 -12.63 -13.14
N VAL A 167 8.12 -13.88 -13.61
CA VAL A 167 7.79 -15.12 -12.86
C VAL A 167 8.97 -16.07 -12.96
N ASN A 168 9.34 -16.68 -11.84
CA ASN A 168 10.32 -17.75 -11.77
C ASN A 168 9.65 -19.10 -12.04
N TYR A 169 10.19 -19.87 -12.97
CA TYR A 169 9.71 -21.19 -13.34
C TYR A 169 10.65 -22.28 -12.83
N TYR A 170 10.10 -23.25 -12.10
CA TYR A 170 10.86 -24.30 -11.40
C TYR A 170 10.42 -25.72 -11.81
N GLY A 171 9.58 -25.82 -12.85
CA GLY A 171 9.09 -27.09 -13.38
C GLY A 171 10.05 -27.77 -14.36
N LYS A 172 11.13 -27.11 -14.76
CA LYS A 172 12.09 -27.62 -15.75
C LYS A 172 12.50 -29.07 -15.47
N GLY A 173 12.14 -29.98 -16.39
CA GLY A 173 12.50 -31.40 -16.35
C GLY A 173 11.83 -32.23 -15.24
N LYS A 174 10.87 -31.66 -14.50
CA LYS A 174 10.16 -32.37 -13.43
C LYS A 174 8.89 -33.02 -13.93
N SER A 175 8.39 -34.00 -13.17
CA SER A 175 7.13 -34.69 -13.47
C SER A 175 5.99 -34.24 -12.56
N PHE A 176 4.76 -34.26 -13.07
CA PHE A 176 3.55 -34.15 -12.24
C PHE A 176 3.43 -35.25 -11.18
N THR A 177 4.11 -36.37 -11.37
CA THR A 177 4.08 -37.50 -10.44
C THR A 177 5.08 -37.36 -9.29
N ASP A 178 5.97 -36.36 -9.36
CA ASP A 178 6.90 -36.08 -8.28
C ASP A 178 6.17 -35.57 -7.02
N LYS A 179 6.87 -35.57 -5.89
CA LYS A 179 6.37 -34.93 -4.66
C LYS A 179 6.04 -33.45 -4.94
N PRO A 180 4.99 -32.87 -4.32
CA PRO A 180 4.60 -31.48 -4.55
C PRO A 180 5.80 -30.53 -4.45
N PHE A 181 5.99 -29.72 -5.48
CA PHE A 181 7.07 -28.76 -5.59
C PHE A 181 6.54 -27.43 -6.12
N ILE A 182 7.25 -26.33 -5.84
CA ILE A 182 6.90 -25.01 -6.39
C ILE A 182 7.14 -25.05 -7.89
N ILE A 183 6.12 -24.72 -8.71
CA ILE A 183 6.26 -24.70 -10.17
C ILE A 183 6.42 -23.28 -10.71
N LEU A 184 5.63 -22.32 -10.20
CA LEU A 184 5.72 -20.91 -10.55
C LEU A 184 5.76 -20.07 -9.29
N GLU A 185 6.57 -19.02 -9.29
CA GLU A 185 6.63 -18.01 -8.23
C GLU A 185 6.76 -16.62 -8.86
N ASP A 186 6.06 -15.62 -8.32
CA ASP A 186 6.34 -14.22 -8.68
C ASP A 186 7.81 -13.88 -8.40
N ALA A 187 8.46 -13.12 -9.29
CA ALA A 187 9.80 -12.66 -9.01
C ALA A 187 9.84 -11.66 -7.84
N CYS A 188 11.06 -11.42 -7.32
CA CYS A 188 11.26 -10.45 -6.26
C CYS A 188 10.79 -9.04 -6.68
N ARG A 189 10.22 -8.29 -5.72
CA ARG A 189 9.77 -6.89 -5.88
C ARG A 189 8.60 -6.69 -6.86
N VAL A 190 7.90 -7.74 -7.27
CA VAL A 190 6.69 -7.59 -8.11
C VAL A 190 5.58 -6.84 -7.35
N HIS A 191 5.39 -7.18 -6.08
CA HIS A 191 4.38 -6.55 -5.20
C HIS A 191 5.03 -5.74 -4.08
N ALA A 192 4.27 -4.79 -3.53
CA ALA A 192 4.75 -4.00 -2.40
C ALA A 192 5.02 -4.89 -1.18
N GLY A 193 6.11 -4.62 -0.46
CA GLY A 193 6.55 -5.45 0.67
C GLY A 193 7.07 -6.82 0.28
N ASP A 194 7.45 -7.02 -1.00
CA ASP A 194 7.90 -8.31 -1.53
C ASP A 194 6.93 -9.47 -1.24
N MET A 195 5.62 -9.18 -1.26
CA MET A 195 4.61 -10.22 -1.27
C MET A 195 4.74 -11.02 -2.57
N ARG A 196 4.67 -12.34 -2.51
CA ARG A 196 4.77 -13.21 -3.68
C ARG A 196 3.64 -14.21 -3.72
N HIS A 197 3.17 -14.48 -4.93
CA HIS A 197 2.36 -15.67 -5.19
C HIS A 197 3.27 -16.80 -5.61
N ARG A 198 2.96 -18.00 -5.14
CA ARG A 198 3.47 -19.24 -5.71
C ARG A 198 2.35 -20.21 -5.98
N ILE A 199 2.57 -21.03 -6.99
CA ILE A 199 1.73 -22.19 -7.27
C ILE A 199 2.60 -23.44 -7.19
N TRP A 200 2.04 -24.46 -6.59
CA TRP A 200 2.66 -25.78 -6.43
C TRP A 200 2.22 -26.70 -7.57
N SER A 201 2.97 -27.77 -7.82
CA SER A 201 2.71 -28.74 -8.89
C SER A 201 1.39 -29.51 -8.72
N ASP A 202 0.80 -29.50 -7.52
CA ASP A 202 -0.53 -30.03 -7.23
C ASP A 202 -1.67 -29.00 -7.46
N GLY A 203 -1.32 -27.78 -7.90
CA GLY A 203 -2.24 -26.68 -8.12
C GLY A 203 -2.54 -25.84 -6.88
N THR A 204 -1.96 -26.17 -5.71
CA THR A 204 -2.09 -25.37 -4.49
C THR A 204 -1.52 -23.97 -4.74
N ARG A 205 -2.26 -22.93 -4.33
CA ARG A 205 -1.84 -21.53 -4.43
C ARG A 205 -1.51 -21.00 -3.05
N GLU A 206 -0.41 -20.28 -2.94
CA GLU A 206 0.04 -19.70 -1.69
C GLU A 206 0.46 -18.24 -1.92
N GLN A 207 0.08 -17.39 -0.97
CA GLN A 207 0.62 -16.04 -0.83
C GLN A 207 1.57 -16.04 0.35
N PHE A 208 2.77 -15.50 0.17
CA PHE A 208 3.77 -15.49 1.23
C PHE A 208 4.67 -14.26 1.15
N TYR A 209 5.39 -14.01 2.24
CA TYR A 209 6.40 -12.98 2.36
C TYR A 209 7.74 -13.67 2.68
N PRO A 210 8.75 -13.62 1.79
CA PRO A 210 10.02 -14.33 1.99
C PRO A 210 10.75 -13.94 3.28
N TRP A 211 10.59 -12.69 3.70
CA TRP A 211 11.21 -12.13 4.91
C TRP A 211 10.46 -12.47 6.21
N ARG A 212 9.27 -13.08 6.14
CA ARG A 212 8.58 -13.60 7.33
C ARG A 212 9.10 -14.99 7.68
N LYS A 213 9.33 -15.24 8.97
CA LYS A 213 9.74 -16.56 9.44
C LYS A 213 8.62 -17.57 9.21
N THR A 214 9.00 -18.80 8.85
CA THR A 214 8.07 -19.91 8.62
C THR A 214 7.26 -20.18 9.89
N GLY A 215 5.95 -19.89 9.88
CA GLY A 215 5.06 -20.03 11.05
C GLY A 215 4.17 -18.81 11.32
N ASP A 216 4.53 -17.63 10.81
CA ASP A 216 3.79 -16.38 11.04
C ASP A 216 2.67 -16.10 10.00
N ASN A 217 2.32 -17.09 9.17
CA ASN A 217 1.32 -16.98 8.10
C ASN A 217 -0.07 -17.49 8.52
N LYS A 218 -0.47 -17.28 9.80
CA LYS A 218 -1.83 -17.58 10.27
C LYS A 218 -2.71 -16.34 10.25
#